data_AF-A0A848X212-F1
#
_entry.id   AF-A0A848X212-F1
#
_cell.length_a   1.000
_cell.length_b   1.000
_cell.length_c   1.000
_cell.angle_alpha   90.00
_cell.angle_beta   90.00
_cell.angle_gamma   90.00
#
_symmetry.space_group_name_H-M   'P 1'
#
loop_
_entity.id
_entity.type
_entity.pdbx_description
1 polymer ?
#
loop_
_entity_poly.entity_id
_entity_poly.type
_entity_poly.pdbx_seq_one_letter_code
_entity_poly.pdbx_strand_id
1 'polypeptide(L)'
;MGRTSERERGGVIRGRGYVIARKTGDGYDLGVTIRRFAFGLLFAAATGSVCAADRVPTEHDVLPILLRRCGLCHAAIDQEAGLDLRSRETMLKGGESGPAIDLKNPKESLILKKIAAGEMPPEGERGRAGIEAMTPEEADTIVKWITAGAPETPEDELAAAEPEWTEKQRAHWAFVPPKRTSNVEHRTPNIDLY
;
A
#
# COMPACT_ATOMS: atom_id res chain seq x y z
N MET A 1 11.66 25.52 -60.34
CA MET A 1 12.55 24.71 -59.46
C MET A 1 11.71 24.26 -58.27
N GLY A 2 11.52 23.00 -57.88
CA GLY A 2 11.93 21.68 -58.34
C GLY A 2 11.34 20.67 -57.32
N ARG A 3 10.84 19.53 -57.84
CA ARG A 3 10.73 18.16 -57.25
C ARG A 3 10.42 18.02 -55.74
N THR A 4 9.22 17.53 -55.38
CA THR A 4 8.81 16.10 -55.21
C THR A 4 9.58 15.31 -54.13
N SER A 5 8.80 14.76 -53.19
CA SER A 5 8.89 13.43 -52.59
C SER A 5 10.25 12.87 -52.20
N GLU A 6 10.42 12.47 -50.93
CA GLU A 6 11.16 11.24 -50.67
C GLU A 6 10.50 10.40 -49.56
N ARG A 7 10.09 9.22 -50.02
CA ARG A 7 9.65 8.04 -49.31
C ARG A 7 10.90 7.14 -49.17
N GLU A 8 10.84 6.20 -48.22
CA GLU A 8 11.71 5.01 -48.09
C GLU A 8 13.08 5.30 -47.43
N ARG A 9 13.65 4.47 -46.56
CA ARG A 9 13.94 3.03 -46.61
C ARG A 9 14.21 2.56 -45.16
N GLY A 10 13.81 1.38 -44.70
CA GLY A 10 14.33 0.08 -45.14
C GLY A 10 15.63 -0.25 -44.39
N GLY A 11 15.59 -1.18 -43.42
CA GLY A 11 16.78 -1.49 -42.62
C GLY A 11 16.63 -2.71 -41.70
N VAL A 12 16.38 -3.87 -42.32
CA VAL A 12 16.46 -5.19 -41.67
C VAL A 12 17.88 -5.40 -41.15
N ILE A 13 18.06 -5.50 -39.83
CA ILE A 13 19.31 -5.95 -39.22
C ILE A 13 19.45 -7.46 -39.41
N ARG A 14 20.14 -7.86 -40.48
CA ARG A 14 20.67 -9.21 -40.69
C ARG A 14 21.91 -9.41 -39.82
N GLY A 15 21.74 -10.07 -38.68
CA GLY A 15 22.84 -10.70 -37.93
C GLY A 15 23.16 -12.08 -38.52
N ARG A 16 24.23 -12.13 -39.30
CA ARG A 16 24.85 -13.31 -39.91
C ARG A 16 25.62 -14.09 -38.83
N GLY A 17 25.45 -15.41 -38.70
CA GLY A 17 26.24 -16.17 -37.73
C GLY A 17 25.98 -17.68 -37.61
N TYR A 18 26.20 -18.41 -38.71
CA TYR A 18 26.58 -19.82 -38.83
C TYR A 18 25.94 -20.92 -37.94
N VAL A 19 25.19 -21.81 -38.60
CA VAL A 19 24.79 -23.13 -38.09
C VAL A 19 25.96 -24.10 -38.29
N ILE A 20 26.58 -24.56 -37.20
CA ILE A 20 27.49 -25.70 -37.23
C ILE A 20 26.68 -26.99 -37.12
N ALA A 21 26.34 -27.57 -38.27
CA ALA A 21 25.83 -28.94 -38.34
C ALA A 21 27.00 -29.93 -38.16
N ARG A 22 26.96 -30.76 -37.11
CA ARG A 22 27.83 -31.94 -37.00
C ARG A 22 27.08 -33.18 -37.45
N LYS A 23 27.66 -33.83 -38.45
CA LYS A 23 27.34 -35.16 -38.98
C LYS A 23 27.50 -36.21 -37.88
N THR A 24 26.45 -36.97 -37.60
CA THR A 24 26.50 -38.18 -36.79
C THR A 24 26.62 -39.37 -37.75
N GLY A 25 27.74 -40.09 -37.69
CA GLY A 25 27.95 -41.34 -38.40
C GLY A 25 27.71 -42.52 -37.46
N ASP A 26 26.73 -43.33 -37.83
CA ASP A 26 26.79 -44.79 -38.03
C ASP A 26 27.71 -45.64 -37.12
N GLY A 27 27.12 -46.24 -36.08
CA GLY A 27 27.34 -47.66 -35.73
C GLY A 27 28.26 -48.06 -34.55
N TYR A 28 27.62 -48.70 -33.55
CA TYR A 28 27.91 -49.85 -32.65
C TYR A 28 29.39 -50.25 -32.30
N ASP A 29 29.77 -50.64 -31.06
CA ASP A 29 29.30 -51.83 -30.33
C ASP A 29 29.81 -51.98 -28.86
N LEU A 30 29.06 -52.78 -28.09
CA LEU A 30 29.35 -53.60 -26.87
C LEU A 30 30.06 -53.02 -25.63
N GLY A 31 29.32 -53.00 -24.51
CA GLY A 31 29.86 -52.96 -23.16
C GLY A 31 28.78 -52.93 -22.07
N VAL A 32 28.25 -54.10 -21.71
CA VAL A 32 27.32 -54.27 -20.58
C VAL A 32 27.98 -53.82 -19.28
N THR A 33 27.39 -52.83 -18.60
CA THR A 33 27.28 -52.87 -17.13
C THR A 33 26.13 -51.99 -16.65
N ILE A 34 25.15 -52.66 -16.07
CA ILE A 34 23.97 -52.10 -15.43
C ILE A 34 24.41 -51.23 -14.24
N ARG A 35 24.03 -49.95 -14.22
CA ARG A 35 23.86 -49.21 -12.96
C ARG A 35 22.52 -48.50 -12.97
N ARG A 36 21.53 -49.15 -12.34
CA ARG A 36 20.21 -48.58 -12.07
C ARG A 36 20.36 -47.52 -10.98
N PHE A 37 20.06 -46.26 -11.27
CA PHE A 37 19.58 -45.26 -10.30
C PHE A 37 18.73 -44.28 -11.12
N ALA A 38 17.42 -44.51 -11.18
CA ALA A 38 16.42 -43.98 -10.24
C ALA A 38 15.91 -42.61 -10.72
N PHE A 39 14.68 -42.68 -11.25
CA PHE A 39 13.58 -41.72 -11.14
C PHE A 39 13.91 -40.22 -11.08
N GLY A 40 13.37 -39.51 -12.08
CA GLY A 40 13.48 -38.08 -12.21
C GLY A 40 12.82 -37.28 -11.09
N LEU A 41 13.18 -36.01 -11.07
CA LEU A 41 12.42 -34.94 -10.45
C LEU A 41 12.75 -33.67 -11.24
N LEU A 42 11.94 -33.42 -12.26
CA LEU A 42 11.81 -32.09 -12.86
C LEU A 42 11.14 -31.23 -11.77
N PHE A 43 11.95 -30.51 -11.00
CA PHE A 43 11.44 -29.61 -9.97
C PHE A 43 10.86 -28.36 -10.67
N ALA A 44 9.61 -28.48 -11.13
CA ALA A 44 8.83 -27.33 -11.52
C ALA A 44 8.54 -26.51 -10.27
N ALA A 45 9.30 -25.44 -10.06
CA ALA A 45 8.99 -24.44 -9.04
C ALA A 45 7.69 -23.74 -9.44
N ALA A 46 6.57 -24.26 -8.97
CA ALA A 46 5.31 -23.53 -8.96
C ALA A 46 5.49 -22.36 -7.97
N THR A 47 5.84 -21.19 -8.49
CA THR A 47 5.68 -19.94 -7.77
C THR A 47 4.19 -19.72 -7.59
N GLY A 48 3.64 -20.24 -6.50
CA GLY A 48 2.29 -19.91 -6.07
C GLY A 48 2.24 -18.41 -5.82
N SER A 49 1.57 -17.68 -6.69
CA SER A 49 1.07 -16.36 -6.36
C SER A 49 0.07 -16.58 -5.24
N VAL A 50 0.46 -16.22 -4.02
CA VAL A 50 -0.50 -16.03 -2.93
C VAL A 50 -1.32 -14.82 -3.37
N CYS A 51 -2.45 -15.06 -4.04
CA CYS A 51 -3.52 -14.08 -4.02
C CYS A 51 -3.80 -13.85 -2.54
N ALA A 52 -3.53 -12.63 -2.05
CA ALA A 52 -4.05 -12.22 -0.76
C ALA A 52 -5.54 -12.57 -0.78
N ALA A 53 -5.96 -13.45 0.14
CA ALA A 53 -7.36 -13.79 0.24
C ALA A 53 -8.14 -12.47 0.37
N ASP A 54 -9.20 -12.32 -0.44
CA ASP A 54 -10.13 -11.19 -0.39
C ASP A 54 -10.80 -11.19 0.99
N ARG A 55 -10.08 -10.69 2.00
CA ARG A 55 -10.61 -10.53 3.35
C ARG A 55 -11.54 -9.34 3.35
N VAL A 56 -12.57 -9.41 4.17
CA VAL A 56 -13.43 -8.25 4.44
C VAL A 56 -12.54 -7.16 5.05
N PRO A 57 -12.50 -5.94 4.49
CA PRO A 57 -11.75 -4.85 5.10
C PRO A 57 -12.28 -4.57 6.51
N THR A 58 -11.41 -4.13 7.40
CA THR A 58 -11.75 -3.71 8.76
C THR A 58 -11.55 -2.20 8.93
N GLU A 59 -11.87 -1.68 10.11
CA GLU A 59 -11.60 -0.28 10.45
C GLU A 59 -10.12 0.10 10.24
N HIS A 60 -9.17 -0.82 10.48
CA HIS A 60 -7.74 -0.62 10.23
C HIS A 60 -7.40 -0.33 8.76
N ASP A 61 -8.12 -0.96 7.83
CA ASP A 61 -7.92 -0.74 6.39
C ASP A 61 -8.57 0.57 5.91
N VAL A 62 -9.66 1.00 6.55
CA VAL A 62 -10.49 2.12 6.09
C VAL A 62 -10.11 3.47 6.71
N LEU A 63 -9.80 3.52 8.02
CA LEU A 63 -9.48 4.79 8.68
C LEU A 63 -8.32 5.55 8.03
N PRO A 64 -7.21 4.91 7.61
CA PRO A 64 -6.13 5.63 6.93
C PRO A 64 -6.60 6.34 5.65
N ILE A 65 -7.52 5.72 4.90
CA ILE A 65 -8.11 6.29 3.70
C ILE A 65 -8.98 7.50 4.08
N LEU A 66 -9.88 7.35 5.04
CA LEU A 66 -10.77 8.43 5.48
C LEU A 66 -10.00 9.61 6.06
N LEU A 67 -8.97 9.36 6.87
CA LEU A 67 -8.12 10.40 7.44
C LEU A 67 -7.36 11.17 6.36
N ARG A 68 -6.86 10.47 5.35
CA ARG A 68 -6.15 11.10 4.22
C ARG A 68 -7.08 11.91 3.31
N ARG A 69 -8.28 11.39 3.02
CA ARG A 69 -9.19 11.97 2.02
C ARG A 69 -10.19 12.97 2.60
N CYS A 70 -10.59 12.78 3.86
CA CYS A 70 -11.69 13.52 4.48
C CYS A 70 -11.30 14.18 5.81
N GLY A 71 -10.26 13.67 6.48
CA GLY A 71 -9.89 14.08 7.84
C GLY A 71 -9.41 15.53 7.99
N LEU A 72 -9.11 16.24 6.90
CA LEU A 72 -8.77 17.66 6.97
C LEU A 72 -9.98 18.54 7.31
N CYS A 73 -11.19 18.14 6.88
CA CYS A 73 -12.42 18.91 7.04
C CYS A 73 -13.46 18.22 7.96
N HIS A 74 -13.34 16.91 8.21
CA HIS A 74 -14.29 16.13 9.00
C HIS A 74 -13.59 15.31 10.11
N ALA A 75 -12.79 15.98 10.94
CA ALA A 75 -12.06 15.40 12.07
C ALA A 75 -11.94 16.40 13.23
N ALA A 76 -11.04 16.22 14.19
CA ALA A 76 -10.95 17.11 15.36
C ALA A 76 -10.63 18.58 15.06
N ILE A 77 -9.82 18.85 14.02
CA ILE A 77 -9.32 20.21 13.75
C ILE A 77 -10.41 21.06 13.08
N ASP A 78 -11.09 20.46 12.10
CA ASP A 78 -12.18 21.06 11.38
C ASP A 78 -13.31 20.02 11.28
N GLN A 79 -14.51 20.42 11.67
CA GLN A 79 -15.71 19.58 11.75
C GLN A 79 -16.79 20.21 10.89
N GLU A 80 -16.53 20.32 9.58
CA GLU A 80 -17.53 20.78 8.64
C GLU A 80 -18.81 19.95 8.78
N ALA A 81 -19.95 20.65 8.86
CA ALA A 81 -21.27 20.08 9.16
C ALA A 81 -21.32 19.24 10.46
N GLY A 82 -20.45 19.54 11.44
CA GLY A 82 -20.39 18.83 12.72
C GLY A 82 -20.00 17.35 12.62
N LEU A 83 -19.35 16.95 11.51
CA LEU A 83 -19.04 15.56 11.22
C LEU A 83 -17.62 15.17 11.66
N ASP A 84 -17.48 13.98 12.27
CA ASP A 84 -16.20 13.39 12.64
C ASP A 84 -16.09 11.95 12.10
N LEU A 85 -15.12 11.72 11.21
CA LEU A 85 -14.89 10.44 10.52
C LEU A 85 -13.75 9.60 11.12
N ARG A 86 -13.25 9.94 12.31
CA ARG A 86 -12.09 9.27 12.91
C ARG A 86 -12.41 7.92 13.58
N SER A 87 -13.68 7.59 13.75
CA SER A 87 -14.09 6.34 14.37
C SER A 87 -15.43 5.87 13.82
N ARG A 88 -15.68 4.56 13.86
CA ARG A 88 -16.99 4.00 13.55
C ARG A 88 -18.12 4.61 14.39
N GLU A 89 -17.89 4.82 15.68
CA GLU A 89 -18.89 5.42 16.58
C GLU A 89 -19.31 6.82 16.12
N THR A 90 -18.34 7.69 15.80
CA THR A 90 -18.61 9.06 15.35
C THR A 90 -19.25 9.08 13.96
N MET A 91 -18.91 8.14 13.07
CA MET A 91 -19.58 7.97 11.78
C MET A 91 -21.05 7.58 11.91
N LEU A 92 -21.39 6.72 12.89
CA LEU A 92 -22.77 6.34 13.19
C LEU A 92 -23.58 7.49 13.80
N LYS A 93 -22.94 8.29 14.66
CA LYS A 93 -23.54 9.52 15.20
C LYS A 93 -23.83 10.53 14.08
N GLY A 94 -22.89 10.68 13.15
CA GLY A 94 -23.00 11.60 12.02
C GLY A 94 -22.89 13.07 12.41
N GLY A 95 -23.32 13.94 11.49
CA GLY A 95 -23.30 15.40 11.63
C GLY A 95 -24.67 16.02 11.42
N GLU A 96 -24.71 17.27 10.95
CA GLU A 96 -25.93 18.05 10.71
C GLU A 96 -26.89 17.39 9.69
N SER A 97 -26.35 16.62 8.74
CA SER A 97 -27.14 15.88 7.75
C SER A 97 -27.64 14.51 8.26
N GLY A 98 -27.32 14.13 9.50
CA GLY A 98 -27.59 12.81 10.08
C GLY A 98 -26.40 11.85 10.01
N PRO A 99 -26.62 10.54 10.26
CA PRO A 99 -25.59 9.51 10.25
C PRO A 99 -24.80 9.47 8.94
N ALA A 100 -23.46 9.38 9.03
CA ALA A 100 -22.62 9.27 7.85
C ALA A 100 -22.70 7.87 7.22
N ILE A 101 -22.84 6.84 8.06
CA ILE A 101 -23.01 5.44 7.67
C ILE A 101 -24.31 4.88 8.22
N ASP A 102 -25.02 4.08 7.41
CA ASP A 102 -26.19 3.29 7.81
C ASP A 102 -25.85 1.80 7.63
N LEU A 103 -25.73 1.08 8.75
CA LEU A 103 -25.39 -0.35 8.74
C LEU A 103 -26.56 -1.25 8.34
N LYS A 104 -27.80 -0.75 8.45
CA LYS A 104 -29.00 -1.49 8.03
C LYS A 104 -29.19 -1.37 6.53
N ASN A 105 -28.94 -0.18 5.99
CA ASN A 105 -29.03 0.12 4.56
C ASN A 105 -27.74 0.76 4.06
N PRO A 106 -26.67 -0.03 3.81
CA PRO A 106 -25.37 0.50 3.38
C PRO A 106 -25.46 1.49 2.22
N LYS A 107 -26.31 1.21 1.22
CA LYS A 107 -26.52 2.09 0.04
C LYS A 107 -27.09 3.46 0.38
N GLU A 108 -27.77 3.60 1.52
CA GLU A 108 -28.34 4.87 1.96
C GLU A 108 -27.33 5.73 2.73
N SER A 109 -26.17 5.17 3.10
CA SER A 109 -25.08 5.88 3.77
C SER A 109 -24.69 7.14 3.01
N LEU A 110 -24.74 8.30 3.70
CA LEU A 110 -24.44 9.59 3.12
C LEU A 110 -23.02 9.66 2.58
N ILE A 111 -22.06 9.05 3.28
CA ILE A 111 -20.66 9.02 2.83
C ILE A 111 -20.51 8.34 1.47
N LEU A 112 -21.21 7.22 1.25
CA LEU A 112 -21.15 6.50 -0.03
C LEU A 112 -21.80 7.30 -1.16
N LYS A 113 -22.89 8.01 -0.88
CA LYS A 113 -23.53 8.91 -1.85
C LYS A 113 -22.58 10.04 -2.26
N LYS A 114 -21.86 10.65 -1.30
CA LYS A 114 -20.88 11.72 -1.56
C LYS A 114 -19.67 11.24 -2.33
N ILE A 115 -19.16 10.04 -2.02
CA ILE A 115 -18.08 9.39 -2.76
C ILE A 115 -18.53 9.12 -4.21
N ALA A 116 -19.69 8.50 -4.39
CA ALA A 116 -20.21 8.16 -5.72
C ALA A 116 -20.49 9.39 -6.59
N ALA A 117 -20.93 10.49 -5.98
CA ALA A 117 -21.16 11.75 -6.67
C ALA A 117 -19.86 12.52 -6.99
N GLY A 118 -18.71 12.11 -6.41
CA GLY A 118 -17.44 12.83 -6.55
C GLY A 118 -17.47 14.22 -5.92
N GLU A 119 -18.37 14.47 -4.98
CA GLU A 119 -18.56 15.75 -4.30
C GLU A 119 -17.52 15.98 -3.18
N MET A 120 -16.81 14.92 -2.79
CA MET A 120 -15.78 14.95 -1.74
C MET A 120 -14.45 14.38 -2.27
N PRO A 121 -13.33 15.12 -2.15
CA PRO A 121 -13.26 16.52 -1.72
C PRO A 121 -13.91 17.48 -2.75
N PRO A 122 -14.45 18.62 -2.30
CA PRO A 122 -14.99 19.64 -3.20
C PRO A 122 -13.94 20.07 -4.23
N GLU A 123 -14.37 20.35 -5.46
CA GLU A 123 -13.45 20.59 -6.58
C GLU A 123 -12.46 21.74 -6.29
N GLY A 124 -12.95 22.83 -5.67
CA GLY A 124 -12.11 23.98 -5.29
C GLY A 124 -11.07 23.69 -4.20
N GLU A 125 -11.21 22.58 -3.48
CA GLU A 125 -10.29 22.18 -2.40
C GLU A 125 -9.24 21.17 -2.83
N ARG A 126 -9.38 20.61 -4.04
CA ARG A 126 -8.40 19.69 -4.60
C ARG A 126 -7.07 20.40 -4.84
N GLY A 127 -5.98 19.74 -4.46
CA GLY A 127 -4.61 20.25 -4.52
C GLY A 127 -4.21 21.11 -3.32
N ARG A 128 -5.17 21.65 -2.56
CA ARG A 128 -4.86 22.40 -1.34
C ARG A 128 -4.35 21.46 -0.26
N ALA A 129 -3.20 21.75 0.33
CA ALA A 129 -2.61 20.95 1.41
C ALA A 129 -2.51 19.44 1.11
N GLY A 130 -2.37 19.05 -0.17
CA GLY A 130 -2.31 17.65 -0.57
C GLY A 130 -3.66 16.91 -0.58
N ILE A 131 -4.78 17.63 -0.57
CA ILE A 131 -6.12 17.05 -0.78
C ILE A 131 -6.22 16.56 -2.23
N GLU A 132 -6.24 15.24 -2.43
CA GLU A 132 -6.43 14.66 -3.77
C GLU A 132 -7.79 13.95 -3.84
N ALA A 133 -8.26 13.73 -5.07
CA ALA A 133 -9.41 12.90 -5.31
C ALA A 133 -9.18 11.46 -4.82
N MET A 134 -10.25 10.82 -4.36
CA MET A 134 -10.24 9.42 -3.97
C MET A 134 -10.08 8.52 -5.21
N THR A 135 -9.30 7.44 -5.08
CA THR A 135 -9.18 6.47 -6.18
C THR A 135 -10.37 5.49 -6.17
N PRO A 136 -10.68 4.83 -7.30
CA PRO A 136 -11.72 3.81 -7.34
C PRO A 136 -11.49 2.65 -6.36
N GLU A 137 -10.24 2.26 -6.13
CA GLU A 137 -9.86 1.18 -5.23
C GLU A 137 -10.08 1.55 -3.76
N GLU A 138 -9.78 2.80 -3.39
CA GLU A 138 -10.07 3.36 -2.07
C GLU A 138 -11.59 3.40 -1.82
N ALA A 139 -12.36 3.86 -2.81
CA ALA A 139 -13.81 3.89 -2.74
C ALA A 139 -14.40 2.48 -2.59
N ASP A 140 -13.91 1.50 -3.36
CA ASP A 140 -14.35 0.11 -3.28
C ASP A 140 -14.07 -0.50 -1.89
N THR A 141 -12.92 -0.18 -1.29
CA THR A 141 -12.56 -0.62 0.07
C THR A 141 -13.59 -0.11 1.10
N ILE A 142 -13.98 1.17 1.01
CA ILE A 142 -14.98 1.77 1.90
C ILE A 142 -16.37 1.14 1.67
N VAL A 143 -16.77 0.94 0.40
CA VAL A 143 -18.04 0.30 0.05
C VAL A 143 -18.12 -1.11 0.62
N LYS A 144 -17.07 -1.92 0.44
CA LYS A 144 -16.99 -3.28 0.98
C LYS A 144 -17.09 -3.29 2.51
N TRP A 145 -16.36 -2.41 3.18
CA TRP A 145 -16.37 -2.30 4.64
C TRP A 145 -17.76 -1.94 5.18
N ILE A 146 -18.41 -0.90 4.66
CA ILE A 146 -19.75 -0.48 5.11
C ILE A 146 -20.78 -1.57 4.80
N THR A 147 -20.69 -2.21 3.62
CA THR A 147 -21.60 -3.30 3.24
C THR A 147 -21.44 -4.52 4.15
N ALA A 148 -20.24 -4.76 4.68
CA ALA A 148 -19.97 -5.81 5.66
C ALA A 148 -20.37 -5.44 7.10
N GLY A 149 -21.03 -4.29 7.32
CA GLY A 149 -21.46 -3.85 8.65
C GLY A 149 -20.42 -3.01 9.39
N ALA A 150 -19.43 -2.47 8.66
CA ALA A 150 -18.33 -1.67 9.19
C ALA A 150 -17.65 -2.37 10.37
N PRO A 151 -17.06 -3.58 10.18
CA PRO A 151 -16.41 -4.28 11.28
C PRO A 151 -15.26 -3.46 11.85
N GLU A 152 -15.21 -3.38 13.18
CA GLU A 152 -14.07 -2.84 13.91
C GLU A 152 -12.87 -3.78 13.75
N THR A 153 -11.66 -3.25 13.97
CA THR A 153 -10.45 -4.05 13.91
C THR A 153 -10.44 -5.06 15.05
N PRO A 154 -10.29 -6.37 14.77
CA PRO A 154 -10.14 -7.37 15.82
C PRO A 154 -8.94 -7.08 16.72
N GLU A 155 -9.09 -7.30 18.03
CA GLU A 155 -8.04 -7.01 19.01
C GLU A 155 -6.76 -7.82 18.78
N ASP A 156 -6.89 -9.05 18.27
CA ASP A 156 -5.77 -9.90 17.89
C ASP A 156 -5.01 -9.37 16.66
N GLU A 157 -5.68 -8.71 15.71
CA GLU A 157 -5.03 -8.02 14.59
C GLU A 157 -4.26 -6.78 15.06
N LEU A 158 -4.80 -6.03 16.03
CA LEU A 158 -4.10 -4.92 16.68
C LEU A 158 -2.85 -5.40 17.43
N ALA A 159 -2.94 -6.51 18.14
CA ALA A 159 -1.81 -7.10 18.87
C ALA A 159 -0.74 -7.67 17.92
N ALA A 160 -1.15 -8.29 16.80
CA ALA A 160 -0.23 -8.80 15.79
C ALA A 160 0.50 -7.70 15.01
N ALA A 161 -0.04 -6.48 14.99
CA ALA A 161 0.61 -5.31 14.38
C ALA A 161 1.79 -4.77 15.22
N GLU A 162 1.89 -5.13 16.51
CA GLU A 162 3.06 -4.75 17.31
C GLU A 162 4.24 -5.69 17.02
N PRO A 163 5.37 -5.18 16.51
CA PRO A 163 6.53 -6.02 16.28
C PRO A 163 7.08 -6.54 17.61
N GLU A 164 7.39 -7.83 17.68
CA GLU A 164 8.15 -8.37 18.81
C GLU A 164 9.54 -7.73 18.85
N TRP A 165 9.75 -6.79 19.76
CA TRP A 165 11.03 -6.14 19.94
C TRP A 165 12.05 -7.12 20.55
N THR A 166 13.28 -7.12 20.03
CA THR A 166 14.40 -7.82 20.67
C THR A 166 14.92 -7.05 21.87
N GLU A 167 15.63 -7.72 22.79
CA GLU A 167 16.29 -7.06 23.92
C GLU A 167 17.27 -5.97 23.46
N LYS A 168 17.99 -6.20 22.36
CA LYS A 168 18.90 -5.23 21.76
C LYS A 168 18.17 -3.98 21.25
N GLN A 169 16.98 -4.12 20.65
CA GLN A 169 16.17 -2.98 20.22
C GLN A 169 15.63 -2.19 21.41
N ARG A 170 15.19 -2.87 22.48
CA ARG A 170 14.79 -2.22 23.73
C ARG A 170 15.95 -1.50 24.43
N ALA A 171 17.18 -1.96 24.24
CA ALA A 171 18.39 -1.33 24.76
C ALA A 171 18.93 -0.18 23.88
N HIS A 172 18.22 0.21 22.81
CA HIS A 172 18.65 1.34 21.98
C HIS A 172 18.69 2.63 22.82
N TRP A 173 19.73 3.44 22.61
CA TRP A 173 20.03 4.61 23.44
C TRP A 173 18.86 5.59 23.58
N ALA A 174 17.98 5.70 22.56
CA ALA A 174 16.82 6.59 22.57
C ALA A 174 15.76 6.21 23.62
N PHE A 175 15.76 4.95 24.08
CA PHE A 175 14.83 4.44 25.09
C PHE A 175 15.46 4.29 26.48
N VAL A 176 16.75 4.61 26.63
CA VAL A 176 17.46 4.58 27.91
C VAL A 176 17.51 6.00 28.48
N PRO A 177 17.01 6.25 29.71
CA PRO A 177 17.08 7.56 30.33
C PRO A 177 18.52 8.11 30.35
N PRO A 178 18.76 9.35 29.90
CA PRO A 178 20.10 9.91 29.89
C PRO A 178 20.61 10.07 31.32
N LYS A 179 21.82 9.56 31.59
CA LYS A 179 22.47 9.77 32.89
C LYS A 179 23.00 11.20 32.95
N ARG A 180 22.46 12.03 33.84
CA ARG A 180 23.05 13.35 34.14
C ARG A 180 24.45 13.11 34.68
N THR A 181 25.45 13.62 33.96
CA THR A 181 26.80 13.71 34.50
C THR A 181 26.79 14.84 35.54
N SER A 182 27.34 14.56 36.72
CA SER A 182 27.41 15.53 37.83
C SER A 182 28.49 16.59 37.65
N ASN A 183 29.16 16.63 36.49
CA ASN A 183 30.28 17.52 36.21
C ASN A 183 30.05 18.34 34.95
N VAL A 184 28.93 19.06 34.91
CA VAL A 184 28.78 20.20 34.00
C VAL A 184 29.28 21.41 34.76
N GLU A 185 30.58 21.68 34.67
CA GLU A 185 31.11 22.97 35.04
C GLU A 185 30.50 23.98 34.06
N HIS A 186 29.49 24.71 34.52
CA HIS A 186 28.88 25.79 33.77
C HIS A 186 29.95 26.87 33.55
N ARG A 187 30.72 26.75 32.46
CA ARG A 187 31.59 27.82 32.00
C ARG A 187 30.69 28.91 31.45
N THR A 188 30.25 29.82 32.32
CA THR A 188 29.67 31.09 31.87
C THR A 188 30.75 31.80 31.05
N PRO A 189 30.55 32.06 29.74
CA PRO A 189 31.47 32.94 29.04
C PRO A 189 31.36 34.31 29.71
N ASN A 190 32.51 34.85 30.13
CA ASN A 190 32.59 36.23 30.60
C ASN A 190 32.36 37.11 29.36
N ILE A 191 31.10 37.42 29.08
CA ILE A 191 30.74 38.46 28.12
C ILE A 191 30.99 39.77 28.86
N ASP A 192 32.19 40.30 28.67
CA ASP A 192 32.49 41.68 29.00
C ASP A 192 31.66 42.54 28.05
N LEU A 193 30.56 43.09 28.57
CA LEU A 193 29.75 44.09 27.88
C LEU A 193 30.57 45.39 27.84
N TYR A 194 31.06 45.73 26.65
CA TYR A 194 31.58 47.06 26.33
C TYR A 194 30.44 48.04 26.03
#